data_AF-A0A655FXZ3-F1
#
_entry.id   AF-A0A655FXZ3-F1
#
_cell.length_a   1.000
_cell.length_b   1.000
_cell.length_c   1.000
_cell.angle_alpha   90.00
_cell.angle_beta   90.00
_cell.angle_gamma   90.00
#
_symmetry.space_group_name_H-M   'P 1'
#
loop_
_entity.id
_entity.type
_entity.pdbx_description
1 polymer ?
#
loop_
_entity_poly.entity_id
_entity_poly.type
_entity_poly.pdbx_seq_one_letter_code
_entity_poly.pdbx_strand_id
1 'polypeptide(L)' 'MAAHGHTRAAPHLGDEPMDEKPSWDIQAGYVKRAPYALPKSGTKRPWNVRQNYLADAIDYRFDRIEEAMVFGAA' A
#
# COMPACT_ATOMS: atom_id res chain seq x y z
N MET A 1 13.07 -5.69 -11.01
CA MET A 1 12.46 -4.96 -12.15
C MET A 1 13.26 -5.16 -13.43
N ALA A 2 14.35 -4.41 -13.68
CA ALA A 2 15.13 -4.54 -14.92
C ALA A 2 15.81 -5.91 -15.09
N ALA A 3 16.37 -6.47 -14.02
CA ALA A 3 17.03 -7.79 -14.05
C ALA A 3 16.08 -8.97 -14.37
N HIS A 4 14.77 -8.79 -14.17
CA HIS A 4 13.74 -9.82 -14.42
C HIS A 4 12.87 -9.51 -15.66
N GLY A 5 13.22 -8.46 -16.43
CA GLY A 5 12.46 -8.07 -17.63
C GLY A 5 11.06 -7.49 -17.35
N HIS A 6 10.75 -7.08 -16.11
CA HIS A 6 9.46 -6.51 -15.77
C HIS A 6 9.39 -5.02 -16.12
N THR A 7 8.36 -4.62 -16.86
CA THR A 7 8.07 -3.24 -17.28
C THR A 7 6.99 -2.59 -16.41
N ARG A 8 6.17 -3.39 -15.74
CA ARG A 8 5.12 -2.93 -14.83
C ARG A 8 5.15 -3.71 -13.51
N ALA A 9 4.81 -3.02 -12.44
CA ALA A 9 4.55 -3.59 -11.13
C ALA A 9 3.29 -2.93 -10.57
N ALA A 10 2.33 -3.74 -10.15
CA ALA A 10 1.09 -3.26 -9.55
C ALA A 10 0.80 -4.02 -8.25
N PRO A 11 0.24 -3.34 -7.24
CA PRO A 11 -0.24 -4.00 -6.02
C PRO A 11 -1.39 -4.95 -6.37
N HIS A 12 -1.42 -6.13 -5.76
CA HIS A 12 -2.50 -7.09 -5.90
C HIS A 12 -3.02 -7.48 -4.52
N LEU A 13 -4.35 -7.48 -4.37
CA LEU A 13 -5.03 -7.77 -3.11
C LEU A 13 -5.14 -9.27 -2.82
N GLY A 14 -4.88 -10.13 -3.81
CA GLY A 14 -5.30 -11.53 -3.76
C GLY A 14 -6.79 -11.67 -4.02
N ASP A 15 -7.35 -12.78 -3.53
CA ASP A 15 -8.79 -13.05 -3.49
C ASP A 15 -9.45 -12.54 -2.18
N GLU A 16 -8.71 -11.83 -1.33
CA GLU A 16 -9.21 -11.40 -0.02
C GLU A 16 -9.81 -9.99 -0.10
N PRO A 17 -11.10 -9.80 0.24
CA PRO A 17 -11.67 -8.46 0.33
C PRO A 17 -11.00 -7.70 1.48
N MET A 18 -10.42 -6.55 1.18
CA MET A 18 -9.83 -5.65 2.17
C MET A 18 -10.53 -4.31 2.15
N ASP A 19 -10.94 -3.85 3.32
CA ASP A 19 -11.54 -2.53 3.48
C ASP A 19 -10.53 -1.43 3.15
N GLU A 20 -11.03 -0.40 2.46
CA GLU A 20 -10.27 0.80 2.16
C GLU A 20 -10.25 1.72 3.37
N LYS A 21 -9.06 2.17 3.77
CA LYS A 21 -8.88 3.23 4.75
C LYS A 21 -8.14 4.42 4.13
N PRO A 22 -8.35 5.65 4.63
CA PRO A 22 -7.51 6.77 4.27
C PRO A 22 -6.04 6.48 4.60
N SER A 23 -5.12 6.88 3.71
CA SER A 23 -3.67 6.76 3.99
C SER A 23 -3.23 7.61 5.19
N TRP A 24 -3.99 8.67 5.47
CA TRP A 24 -3.76 9.61 6.56
C TRP A 24 -5.04 9.84 7.35
N ASP A 25 -5.01 9.59 8.65
CA ASP A 25 -6.05 10.03 9.58
C ASP A 25 -5.75 11.44 10.10
N ILE A 26 -5.71 12.40 9.17
CA ILE A 26 -5.46 13.81 9.48
C ILE A 26 -6.80 14.54 9.52
N GLN A 27 -7.16 15.06 10.70
CA GLN A 27 -8.43 15.75 10.93
C GLN A 27 -8.46 17.20 10.40
N ALA A 28 -7.50 17.60 9.57
CA ALA A 28 -7.43 18.96 9.03
C ALA A 28 -8.53 19.20 7.97
N GLY A 29 -9.17 20.36 8.02
CA GLY A 29 -10.31 20.69 7.15
C GLY A 29 -10.00 20.74 5.65
N TYR A 30 -8.73 20.83 5.23
CA TYR A 30 -8.36 20.70 3.81
C TYR A 30 -8.32 19.24 3.34
N VAL A 31 -7.98 18.29 4.22
CA VAL A 31 -8.00 16.85 3.93
C VAL A 31 -9.44 16.35 3.77
N LYS A 32 -10.34 16.82 4.65
CA LYS A 32 -11.77 16.47 4.61
C LYS A 32 -12.52 16.98 3.37
N ARG A 33 -11.96 17.94 2.62
CA ARG A 33 -12.61 18.53 1.44
C ARG A 33 -12.49 17.67 0.18
N ALA A 34 -11.44 16.87 0.07
CA ALA A 34 -11.21 16.04 -1.11
C ALA A 34 -10.73 14.64 -0.73
N PRO A 35 -11.50 13.88 0.09
CA PRO A 35 -11.09 12.54 0.51
C PRO A 35 -10.93 11.58 -0.68
N TYR A 36 -11.67 11.81 -1.77
CA TYR A 36 -11.62 11.02 -3.00
C TYR A 36 -10.35 11.25 -3.84
N ALA A 37 -9.63 12.35 -3.63
CA ALA A 37 -8.39 12.66 -4.34
C ALA A 37 -7.16 12.12 -3.59
N LEU A 38 -7.36 11.58 -2.39
CA LEU A 38 -6.28 11.07 -1.56
C LEU A 38 -5.99 9.61 -1.90
N PRO A 39 -4.72 9.18 -1.78
CA PRO A 39 -4.38 7.78 -1.90
C PRO A 39 -5.09 6.96 -0.82
N LYS A 40 -5.55 5.78 -1.19
CA LYS A 40 -6.16 4.80 -0.30
C LYS A 40 -5.08 3.87 0.27
N SER A 41 -5.29 3.40 1.49
CA SER A 41 -4.48 2.40 2.16
C SER A 41 -5.37 1.22 2.56
N GLY A 42 -4.80 0.04 2.72
CA GLY A 42 -5.49 -1.15 3.21
C GLY A 42 -5.47 -1.27 4.73
N THR A 43 -6.37 -2.07 5.29
CA THR A 43 -6.39 -2.37 6.73
C THR A 43 -5.39 -3.45 7.16
N LYS A 44 -4.93 -4.28 6.22
CA LYS A 44 -4.00 -5.39 6.46
C LYS A 44 -2.64 -5.17 5.78
N ARG A 45 -1.61 -5.85 6.30
CA ARG A 45 -0.28 -5.91 5.67
C ARG A 45 -0.39 -6.56 4.28
N PRO A 46 0.47 -6.18 3.32
CA PRO A 46 1.50 -5.14 3.40
C PRO A 46 0.97 -3.72 3.11
N TRP A 47 -0.31 -3.58 2.76
CA TRP A 47 -0.91 -2.33 2.28
C TRP A 47 -1.35 -1.36 3.40
N ASN A 48 -1.07 -1.70 4.65
CA ASN A 48 -1.40 -0.92 5.83
C ASN A 48 -0.32 0.13 6.10
N VAL A 49 -0.59 1.36 5.68
CA VAL A 49 0.26 2.52 5.99
C VAL A 49 -0.01 2.90 7.44
N ARG A 50 1.00 2.75 8.31
CA ARG A 50 0.99 3.29 9.67
C ARG A 50 1.92 4.49 9.66
N GLN A 51 1.48 5.64 10.16
CA GLN A 51 2.36 6.81 10.35
C GLN A 51 3.34 6.58 11.52
N ASN A 52 3.84 5.35 11.69
CA ASN A 52 4.70 4.93 12.78
C ASN A 52 5.92 4.24 12.18
N TYR A 53 6.99 5.01 12.07
CA TYR A 53 8.26 4.59 11.49
C TYR A 53 8.85 3.33 12.15
N LEU A 54 8.70 3.16 13.46
CA LEU A 54 9.25 2.01 14.18
C LEU A 54 8.49 0.72 13.82
N ALA A 55 7.16 0.81 13.75
CA ALA A 55 6.33 -0.31 13.32
C ALA A 55 6.61 -0.67 11.85
N ASP A 56 6.73 0.34 10.98
CA ASP A 56 7.03 0.15 9.56
C ASP A 56 8.42 -0.46 9.34
N ALA A 57 9.42 -0.09 10.14
CA ALA A 57 10.78 -0.64 10.04
C ALA A 57 10.84 -2.13 10.45
N ILE A 58 10.06 -2.53 11.46
CA ILE A 58 9.92 -3.93 11.84
C ILE A 58 9.18 -4.70 10.74
N ASP A 59 8.07 -4.14 10.25
CA ASP A 59 7.27 -4.77 9.20
C ASP A 59 8.09 -4.95 7.92
N TYR A 60 8.87 -3.95 7.49
CA TYR A 60 9.76 -4.05 6.34
C TYR A 60 10.78 -5.19 6.44
N ARG A 61 11.20 -5.57 7.66
CA ARG A 61 12.18 -6.65 7.87
C ARG A 61 11.58 -8.05 7.70
N PHE A 62 10.27 -8.18 7.92
CA PHE A 62 9.55 -9.46 7.93
C PHE A 62 8.55 -9.63 6.77
N ASP A 63 8.06 -8.54 6.18
CA ASP A 63 7.09 -8.60 5.10
C ASP A 63 7.76 -8.88 3.76
N ARG A 64 7.25 -9.89 3.06
CA ARG A 64 7.59 -10.20 1.67
C ARG A 64 6.62 -9.48 0.76
N ILE A 65 6.87 -8.21 0.51
CA ILE A 65 6.02 -7.37 -0.36
C ILE A 65 5.93 -7.92 -1.79
N GLU A 66 6.95 -8.67 -2.21
CA GLU A 66 7.04 -9.30 -3.53
C GLU A 66 5.91 -10.32 -3.77
N GLU A 67 5.42 -11.00 -2.73
CA GLU A 67 4.32 -11.98 -2.85
C GLU A 67 2.96 -11.31 -3.10
N ALA A 68 2.81 -10.02 -2.73
CA ALA A 68 1.60 -9.24 -2.94
C ALA A 68 1.66 -8.36 -4.20
N MET A 69 2.73 -8.44 -4.99
CA MET A 69 2.92 -7.64 -6.19
C MET A 69 2.77 -8.48 -7.45
N VAL A 70 2.06 -7.95 -8.45
CA VAL A 70 2.00 -8.53 -9.78
C VAL A 70 2.97 -7.79 -10.68
N PHE A 71 3.93 -8.55 -11.21
CA PHE A 71 4.91 -8.05 -12.17
C PHE A 71 4.55 -8.51 -13.58
N GLY A 72 4.61 -7.61 -14.54
CA GLY A 72 4.39 -7.93 -15.95
C GLY A 72 5.52 -7.44 -16.84
N ALA A 73 5.77 -8.16 -17.92
CA ALA A 73 6.48 -7.67 -19.09
C ALA A 73 5.45 -7.15 -20.12
N ALA A 74 5.90 -6.26 -21.01
CA ALA A 74 5.09 -5.78 -22.13
C ALA A 74 4.98 -6.85 -23.21
#